data_AF-A0A420N330-F1
#
_entry.id   AF-A0A420N330-F1
#
_cell.length_a   1.000
_cell.length_b   1.000
_cell.length_c   1.000
_cell.angle_alpha   90.00
_cell.angle_beta   90.00
_cell.angle_gamma   90.00
#
_symmetry.space_group_name_H-M   'P 1'
#
loop_
_entity.id
_entity.type
_entity.pdbx_description
1 polymer ?
#
loop_
_entity_poly.entity_id
_entity_poly.type
_entity_poly.pdbx_seq_one_letter_code
_entity_poly.pdbx_strand_id
1 'polypeptide(L)'
;MPSARTNLGPLTTEWKYPDRCTVPVTDCSTCTNAWQGQTCGNNKDNTQGVLDDTDCWPPRKSSIAAGNAVNGWGFYSPAFECPQGYETACTATGPETGNFNFQFSIQDDERVIGCCPS
;
A
#
# COMPACT_ATOMS: atom_id res chain seq x y z
N MET A 1 -8.52 13.10 -2.70
CA MET A 1 -7.96 13.63 -1.43
C MET A 1 -7.25 12.47 -0.76
N PRO A 2 -5.99 12.61 -0.31
CA PRO A 2 -5.33 11.52 0.39
C PRO A 2 -6.13 11.15 1.65
N SER A 3 -6.20 9.86 1.96
CA SER A 3 -6.76 9.38 3.22
C SER A 3 -6.06 10.06 4.41
N ALA A 4 -6.74 10.14 5.56
CA ALA A 4 -6.10 10.62 6.78
C ALA A 4 -4.87 9.75 7.12
N ARG A 5 -3.81 10.38 7.63
CA ARG A 5 -2.61 9.70 8.15
C ARG A 5 -3.02 8.76 9.29
N THR A 6 -3.16 7.48 8.96
CA THR A 6 -3.71 6.45 9.86
C THR A 6 -2.66 5.38 10.16
N ASN A 7 -2.44 5.08 11.44
CA ASN A 7 -1.60 3.95 11.82
C ASN A 7 -2.39 2.64 11.63
N LEU A 8 -1.94 1.81 10.71
CA LEU A 8 -2.54 0.53 10.35
C LEU A 8 -2.20 -0.59 11.33
N GLY A 9 -1.24 -0.40 12.23
CA GLY A 9 -0.75 -1.40 13.17
C GLY A 9 0.69 -1.81 12.89
N PRO A 10 1.21 -2.78 13.67
CA PRO A 10 2.60 -3.23 13.55
C PRO A 10 2.84 -4.04 12.28
N LEU A 11 3.98 -3.81 11.63
CA LEU A 11 4.62 -4.71 10.67
C LEU A 11 5.93 -5.23 11.28
N THR A 12 5.80 -5.94 12.40
CA THR A 12 6.94 -6.45 13.19
C THR A 12 7.27 -7.92 12.94
N THR A 13 6.45 -8.59 12.13
CA THR A 13 6.68 -9.95 11.65
C THR A 13 6.74 -9.92 10.15
N GLU A 14 7.66 -10.68 9.57
CA GLU A 14 7.77 -10.85 8.12
C GLU A 14 6.41 -11.32 7.57
N TRP A 15 5.75 -10.46 6.80
CA TRP A 15 4.52 -10.78 6.08
C TRP A 15 4.89 -11.08 4.64
N LYS A 16 4.36 -12.17 4.09
CA LYS A 16 4.60 -12.55 2.70
C LYS A 16 3.47 -12.06 1.81
N TYR A 17 3.82 -11.32 0.76
CA TYR A 17 2.87 -10.94 -0.28
C TYR A 17 2.28 -12.19 -0.96
N PRO A 18 0.96 -12.42 -0.90
CA PRO A 18 0.38 -13.64 -1.46
C PRO A 18 0.52 -13.68 -2.98
N ASP A 19 0.81 -14.87 -3.54
CA ASP A 19 1.04 -15.03 -4.98
C ASP A 19 -0.15 -14.54 -5.83
N ARG A 20 -1.39 -14.71 -5.35
CA ARG A 20 -2.61 -14.23 -6.03
C ARG A 20 -2.62 -12.70 -6.23
N CYS A 21 -1.92 -11.97 -5.37
CA CYS A 21 -1.89 -10.52 -5.37
C CYS A 21 -0.95 -9.96 -6.44
N THR A 22 -0.09 -10.80 -7.03
CA THR A 22 0.87 -10.40 -8.07
C THR A 22 0.23 -10.24 -9.46
N VAL A 23 -1.03 -10.65 -9.62
CA VAL A 23 -1.75 -10.55 -10.89
C VAL A 23 -2.05 -9.07 -11.19
N PRO A 24 -1.54 -8.51 -12.30
CA PRO A 24 -1.84 -7.14 -12.69
C PRO A 24 -3.25 -7.05 -13.27
N VAL A 25 -4.08 -6.17 -12.70
CA VAL A 25 -5.42 -5.85 -13.21
C VAL A 25 -5.33 -4.54 -13.97
N THR A 26 -5.69 -4.57 -15.25
CA THR A 26 -5.66 -3.38 -16.13
C THR A 26 -6.83 -2.46 -15.84
N ASP A 27 -6.59 -1.16 -15.94
CA ASP A 27 -7.64 -0.15 -15.75
C ASP A 27 -8.77 -0.31 -16.77
N CYS A 28 -8.43 -0.60 -18.03
CA CYS A 28 -9.38 -0.79 -19.11
C CYS A 28 -8.78 -1.61 -20.25
N SER A 29 -9.60 -2.06 -21.21
CA SER A 29 -9.15 -2.88 -22.34
C SER A 29 -8.15 -2.19 -23.27
N THR A 30 -8.11 -0.86 -23.27
CA THR A 30 -7.19 -0.03 -24.06
C THR A 30 -6.11 0.65 -23.22
N CYS A 31 -6.11 0.45 -21.90
CA CYS A 31 -5.22 1.13 -20.97
C CYS A 31 -3.89 0.38 -20.88
N THR A 32 -2.80 1.13 -20.74
CA THR A 32 -1.44 0.58 -20.57
C THR A 32 -1.01 0.51 -19.11
N ASN A 33 -1.85 0.97 -18.18
CA ASN A 33 -1.60 0.95 -16.74
C ASN A 33 -2.34 -0.22 -16.11
N ALA A 34 -1.70 -0.85 -15.12
CA ALA A 34 -2.28 -1.94 -14.34
C ALA A 34 -1.82 -1.84 -12.89
N TRP A 35 -2.62 -2.40 -11.99
CA TRP A 35 -2.33 -2.44 -10.55
C TRP A 35 -2.45 -3.86 -10.02
N GLN A 36 -1.55 -4.20 -9.11
CA GLN A 36 -1.58 -5.44 -8.33
C GLN A 36 -2.47 -5.31 -7.10
N GLY A 37 -2.73 -6.42 -6.42
CA GLY A 37 -3.50 -6.44 -5.18
C GLY A 37 -4.94 -5.97 -5.33
N GLN A 38 -5.56 -6.27 -6.46
CA GLN A 38 -6.93 -5.90 -6.79
C GLN A 38 -7.86 -7.12 -6.74
N THR A 39 -9.13 -6.90 -6.44
CA THR A 39 -10.19 -7.90 -6.50
C THR A 39 -11.42 -7.34 -7.23
N CYS A 40 -12.28 -8.24 -7.71
CA CYS A 40 -13.54 -7.86 -8.34
C CYS A 40 -14.62 -7.59 -7.28
N GLY A 41 -15.41 -6.54 -7.47
CA GLY A 41 -16.66 -6.35 -6.76
C GLY A 41 -17.45 -5.17 -7.28
N ASN A 42 -18.09 -4.43 -6.38
CA ASN A 42 -18.97 -3.31 -6.76
C ASN A 42 -18.29 -1.98 -6.47
N ASN A 43 -17.45 -1.52 -7.41
CA ASN A 43 -16.84 -0.20 -7.35
C ASN A 43 -17.58 0.76 -8.28
N LYS A 44 -18.21 1.79 -7.70
CA LYS A 44 -18.94 2.84 -8.45
C LYS A 44 -18.01 3.84 -9.16
N ASP A 45 -16.74 3.86 -8.81
CA ASP A 45 -15.74 4.82 -9.26
C ASP A 45 -14.90 4.30 -10.44
N ASN A 46 -15.15 3.07 -10.92
CA ASN A 46 -14.68 2.56 -12.20
C ASN A 46 -15.74 1.67 -12.87
N THR A 47 -15.62 1.43 -14.17
CA THR A 47 -16.62 0.65 -14.94
C THR A 47 -16.40 -0.86 -14.85
N GLN A 48 -15.25 -1.29 -14.33
CA GLN A 48 -14.80 -2.68 -14.24
C GLN A 48 -15.20 -3.34 -12.91
N GLY A 49 -15.65 -2.55 -11.93
CA GLY A 49 -15.97 -3.01 -10.58
C GLY A 49 -14.74 -3.38 -9.74
N VAL A 50 -13.55 -2.93 -10.12
CA VAL A 50 -12.29 -3.31 -9.46
C VAL A 50 -12.11 -2.53 -8.16
N LEU A 51 -11.69 -3.20 -7.08
CA LEU A 51 -11.37 -2.58 -5.79
C LEU A 51 -10.11 -3.20 -5.19
N ASP A 52 -9.48 -2.50 -4.24
CA ASP A 52 -8.30 -3.02 -3.55
C ASP A 52 -8.66 -4.30 -2.78
N ASP A 53 -7.88 -5.37 -2.98
CA ASP A 53 -7.96 -6.58 -2.17
C ASP A 53 -7.30 -6.31 -0.82
N THR A 54 -8.11 -6.24 0.24
CA THR A 54 -7.63 -5.99 1.59
C THR A 54 -6.69 -7.07 2.10
N ASP A 55 -6.76 -8.29 1.57
CA ASP A 55 -5.90 -9.40 1.98
C ASP A 55 -4.57 -9.43 1.24
N CYS A 56 -4.40 -8.56 0.24
CA CYS A 56 -3.13 -8.28 -0.44
C CYS A 56 -2.29 -7.21 0.25
N TRP A 57 -2.68 -6.82 1.46
CA TRP A 57 -1.92 -5.91 2.32
C TRP A 57 -1.56 -6.61 3.63
N PRO A 58 -0.50 -6.17 4.33
CA PRO A 58 -0.19 -6.72 5.64
C PRO A 58 -1.35 -6.61 6.65
N PRO A 59 -1.36 -7.45 7.71
CA PRO A 59 -2.39 -7.41 8.74
C PRO A 59 -2.52 -6.02 9.38
N ARG A 60 -3.76 -5.57 9.57
CA ARG A 60 -4.07 -4.27 10.15
C ARG A 60 -4.75 -4.43 11.50
N LYS A 61 -4.61 -3.44 12.38
CA LYS A 61 -5.24 -3.37 13.70
C LYS A 61 -6.77 -3.25 13.63
N SER A 62 -7.28 -2.64 12.57
CA SER A 62 -8.72 -2.50 12.34
C SER A 62 -9.08 -2.95 10.93
N SER A 63 -10.28 -3.51 10.78
CA SER A 63 -10.86 -3.77 9.46
C SER A 63 -11.04 -2.45 8.72
N ILE A 64 -10.60 -2.39 7.47
CA ILE A 64 -10.81 -1.26 6.58
C ILE A 64 -11.72 -1.77 5.46
N ALA A 65 -12.81 -1.05 5.18
CA ALA A 65 -13.62 -1.35 4.02
C ALA A 65 -12.77 -1.14 2.77
N ALA A 66 -12.75 -2.12 1.87
CA ALA A 66 -12.09 -1.97 0.58
C ALA A 66 -12.63 -0.71 -0.11
N GLY A 67 -11.76 0.30 -0.20
CA GLY A 67 -12.08 1.57 -0.84
C GLY A 67 -11.82 1.49 -2.34
N ASN A 68 -12.02 2.62 -3.02
CA ASN A 68 -11.56 2.79 -4.40
C ASN A 68 -10.08 2.40 -4.48
N ALA A 69 -9.73 1.72 -5.57
CA ALA A 69 -8.36 1.28 -5.82
C ALA A 69 -7.34 2.41 -5.58
N VAL A 70 -6.21 2.06 -4.93
CA VAL A 70 -4.99 2.90 -4.86
C VAL A 70 -5.07 4.16 -3.98
N ASN A 71 -6.06 4.29 -3.08
CA ASN A 71 -6.16 5.51 -2.25
C ASN A 71 -5.21 5.56 -1.04
N GLY A 72 -4.48 4.49 -0.74
CA GLY A 72 -3.57 4.37 0.41
C GLY A 72 -4.30 4.47 1.74
N TRP A 73 -4.19 3.44 2.59
CA TRP A 73 -4.96 3.38 3.84
C TRP A 73 -4.24 3.96 5.07
N GLY A 74 -2.95 4.23 4.94
CA GLY A 74 -2.11 4.69 6.04
C GLY A 74 -0.71 4.10 5.98
N PHE A 75 -0.09 3.96 7.15
CA PHE A 75 1.27 3.45 7.33
C PHE A 75 1.30 2.41 8.45
N TYR A 76 2.25 1.48 8.38
CA TYR A 76 2.47 0.48 9.43
C TYR A 76 3.48 1.01 10.44
N SER A 77 3.14 0.96 11.72
CA SER A 77 4.04 1.34 12.83
C SER A 77 3.67 0.58 14.12
N PRO A 78 4.64 -0.04 14.81
CA PRO A 78 6.07 -0.12 14.45
C PRO A 78 6.33 -1.02 13.23
N ALA A 79 7.34 -0.68 12.43
CA ALA A 79 7.82 -1.47 11.30
C ALA A 79 9.36 -1.40 11.25
N PHE A 80 10.03 -2.53 11.04
CA PHE A 80 11.50 -2.61 11.09
C PHE A 80 12.14 -3.03 9.77
N GLU A 81 11.39 -3.69 8.90
CA GLU A 81 11.86 -4.23 7.63
C GLU A 81 10.72 -4.29 6.59
N CYS A 82 11.09 -4.50 5.33
CA CYS A 82 10.11 -4.72 4.26
C CYS A 82 9.49 -6.12 4.34
N PRO A 83 8.24 -6.28 3.86
CA PRO A 83 7.64 -7.60 3.68
C PRO A 83 8.49 -8.57 2.85
N GLN A 84 8.28 -9.88 3.03
CA GLN A 84 8.89 -10.89 2.18
C GLN A 84 8.46 -10.71 0.72
N GLY A 85 9.43 -10.71 -0.20
CA GLY A 85 9.22 -10.43 -1.63
C GLY A 85 9.26 -8.93 -1.97
N TYR A 86 9.62 -8.09 -1.00
CA TYR A 86 9.86 -6.67 -1.19
C TYR A 86 11.25 -6.30 -0.69
N GLU A 87 11.88 -5.34 -1.37
CA GLU A 87 13.16 -4.78 -0.96
C GLU A 87 13.00 -3.31 -0.55
N THR A 88 13.90 -2.85 0.33
CA THR A 88 13.96 -1.43 0.71
C THR A 88 14.38 -0.61 -0.50
N ALA A 89 13.47 0.19 -1.03
CA ALA A 89 13.71 1.08 -2.17
C ALA A 89 14.14 2.48 -1.73
N CYS A 90 13.63 2.93 -0.58
CA CYS A 90 13.93 4.26 -0.04
C CYS A 90 13.78 4.28 1.48
N THR A 91 14.46 5.25 2.10
CA THR A 91 14.28 5.56 3.53
C THR A 91 14.28 7.06 3.72
N ALA A 92 13.55 7.56 4.71
CA ALA A 92 13.59 8.97 5.10
C ALA A 92 13.51 9.11 6.62
N THR A 93 13.99 10.23 7.15
CA THR A 93 13.91 10.59 8.57
C THR A 93 13.58 12.07 8.70
N GLY A 94 12.61 12.43 9.54
CA GLY A 94 12.25 13.83 9.79
C GLY A 94 11.60 14.56 8.61
N PRO A 95 11.37 15.89 8.70
CA PRO A 95 10.50 16.62 7.79
C PRO A 95 11.14 16.97 6.44
N GLU A 96 12.37 16.53 6.14
CA GLU A 96 12.97 16.73 4.81
C GLU A 96 13.83 15.59 4.28
N THR A 97 13.42 15.14 3.09
CA THR A 97 14.17 14.48 2.00
C THR A 97 14.58 13.02 2.16
N GLY A 98 13.65 12.13 1.80
CA GLY A 98 14.02 10.87 1.15
C GLY A 98 14.21 11.06 -0.35
N ASN A 99 14.73 10.04 -1.03
CA ASN A 99 14.76 9.94 -2.50
C ASN A 99 13.38 9.59 -3.11
N PHE A 100 12.30 9.74 -2.34
CA PHE A 100 10.94 9.33 -2.70
C PHE A 100 9.89 10.26 -2.08
N ASN A 101 8.82 10.54 -2.84
CA ASN A 101 7.67 11.30 -2.36
C ASN A 101 6.69 10.36 -1.67
N PHE A 102 6.72 10.31 -0.33
CA PHE A 102 5.77 9.53 0.44
C PHE A 102 4.37 10.15 0.37
N GLN A 103 3.35 9.29 0.30
CA GLN A 103 1.95 9.72 0.25
C GLN A 103 1.52 10.46 1.54
N PHE A 104 2.11 10.11 2.68
CA PHE A 104 1.84 10.72 3.98
C PHE A 104 3.06 11.51 4.45
N SER A 105 2.83 12.66 5.10
CA SER A 105 3.91 13.43 5.72
C SER A 105 4.61 12.63 6.82
N ILE A 106 5.93 12.81 6.89
CA ILE A 106 6.82 12.23 7.88
C ILE A 106 6.99 13.25 9.00
N GLN A 107 6.88 12.82 10.26
CA GLN A 107 7.11 13.66 11.43
C GLN A 107 8.61 13.72 11.79
N ASP A 108 9.00 14.72 12.57
CA ASP A 108 10.41 15.03 12.84
C ASP A 108 11.21 13.90 13.49
N ASP A 109 10.53 13.06 14.26
CA ASP A 109 11.08 11.94 15.02
C ASP A 109 10.82 10.57 14.35
N GLU A 110 10.29 10.55 13.12
CA GLU A 110 9.96 9.32 12.41
C GLU A 110 11.06 8.91 11.42
N ARG A 111 11.40 7.62 11.42
CA ARG A 111 12.14 6.96 10.35
C ARG A 111 11.17 6.09 9.55
N VAL A 112 11.12 6.30 8.24
CA VAL A 112 10.24 5.56 7.32
C VAL A 112 11.05 4.77 6.30
N ILE A 113 10.47 3.66 5.85
CA ILE A 113 11.02 2.76 4.84
C ILE A 113 9.96 2.63 3.74
N GLY A 114 10.34 2.88 2.49
CA GLY A 114 9.52 2.53 1.33
C GLY A 114 10.03 1.24 0.71
N CYS A 115 9.10 0.34 0.42
CA CYS A 115 9.37 -1.00 -0.05
C CYS A 115 8.80 -1.19 -1.46
N CYS A 116 9.59 -1.75 -2.38
CA CYS A 116 9.15 -2.12 -3.73
C CYS A 116 9.24 -3.65 -3.90
N PRO A 117 8.37 -4.27 -4.72
CA PRO A 117 8.52 -5.68 -5.08
C PRO A 117 9.90 -5.97 -5.69
N SER A 118 10.48 -7.11 -5.31
CA SER A 118 11.74 -7.64 -5.88
C SER A 118 11.53 -8.42 -7.17
#